data_AF-A0A4Z1SU25-F1
#
_entry.id   AF-A0A4Z1SU25-F1
#
_cell.length_a   1.000
_cell.length_b   1.000
_cell.length_c   1.000
_cell.angle_alpha   90.00
_cell.angle_beta   90.00
_cell.angle_gamma   90.00
#
_symmetry.space_group_name_H-M   'P 1'
#
loop_
_entity.id
_entity.type
_entity.pdbx_description
1 polymer ?
#
loop_
_entity_poly.entity_id
_entity_poly.type
_entity_poly.pdbx_seq_one_letter_code
_entity_poly.pdbx_strand_id
1 'polypeptide(L)'
;MQTKGSEAVKPPPVNFPLIPWDELYTILADMQLYPGDAHRILSQRTGKPIGIVLPADSVRTIFRLFYEDFELPTPDSVGRALADRVADIYAGASFDPSPLLPTYTQLALYQKLLSACDYDSLVQADISPVTDMAHCKARFQVTISALTNFLRFKGMVVGDFQTKLDELSETRKQMADLTESARSLQLIVDMLSSSQAAVNGMMGRFTEETKEAVAAYHEALHVQDSLDAEQKKCLAELQYLKDRVERLRYSIDQTHAEIAQLRERLITKEDSDALEAQCEAVEKVLKENQQRYEELNRTIMQSDSKIRSLEMTLGDISTLIDLVAQYDEAAGDLEARQKGVEELRGDNDAKEQETKHLRGRIEALRNEIHNYDANGQVGVSADDTAASRHYARLVAERDELIGKRQSIIQKRDAVYGELSKLEAREAQLISAHEQKVAGIVGPTQTLFDLFSRQVSLLMQELRRPV
;
A
#
# COMPACT_ATOMS: atom_id res chain seq x y z
N MET A 1 -21.87 86.71 -49.04
CA MET A 1 -22.01 85.33 -49.55
C MET A 1 -22.81 84.54 -48.51
N GLN A 2 -24.02 84.07 -48.86
CA GLN A 2 -24.86 83.24 -48.01
C GLN A 2 -24.23 81.83 -47.90
N THR A 3 -23.95 81.37 -46.69
CA THR A 3 -23.59 79.98 -46.42
C THR A 3 -24.85 79.12 -46.61
N LYS A 4 -24.87 78.27 -47.64
CA LYS A 4 -25.89 77.23 -47.82
C LYS A 4 -25.96 76.38 -46.53
N GLY A 5 -27.18 76.12 -46.06
CA GLY A 5 -27.42 75.25 -44.91
C GLY A 5 -26.76 73.89 -45.13
N SER A 6 -25.96 73.47 -44.15
CA SER A 6 -25.41 72.12 -44.06
C SER A 6 -26.59 71.15 -43.91
N GLU A 7 -26.85 70.35 -44.95
CA GLU A 7 -27.74 69.19 -44.83
C GLU A 7 -27.16 68.27 -43.76
N ALA A 8 -27.98 67.90 -42.78
CA ALA A 8 -27.60 66.98 -41.73
C ALA A 8 -27.20 65.63 -42.35
N VAL A 9 -25.90 65.36 -42.42
CA VAL A 9 -25.37 64.11 -42.95
C VAL A 9 -25.83 62.97 -42.06
N LYS A 10 -26.66 62.07 -42.60
CA LYS A 10 -27.08 60.87 -41.88
C LYS A 10 -25.85 59.98 -41.63
N PRO A 11 -25.70 59.42 -40.41
CA PRO A 11 -24.64 58.46 -40.13
C PRO A 11 -24.79 57.23 -41.05
N PRO A 12 -23.69 56.51 -41.33
CA PRO A 12 -23.75 55.26 -42.09
C PRO A 12 -24.72 54.27 -41.40
N PRO A 13 -25.44 53.45 -42.16
CA PRO A 13 -26.28 52.40 -41.59
C PRO A 13 -25.40 51.42 -40.82
N VAL A 14 -25.85 51.04 -39.61
CA VAL A 14 -25.15 50.10 -38.74
C VAL A 14 -26.08 49.00 -38.26
N ASN A 15 -25.53 47.81 -38.01
CA ASN A 15 -26.27 46.61 -37.61
C ASN A 15 -26.40 46.47 -36.08
N PHE A 16 -25.95 47.46 -35.32
CA PHE A 16 -26.03 47.50 -33.87
C PHE A 16 -26.85 48.71 -33.39
N PRO A 17 -27.49 48.62 -32.21
CA PRO A 17 -28.26 49.74 -31.67
C PRO A 17 -27.35 50.93 -31.38
N LEU A 18 -27.72 52.10 -31.90
CA LEU A 18 -27.06 53.36 -31.55
C LEU A 18 -27.44 53.74 -30.13
N ILE A 19 -26.43 53.95 -29.30
CA ILE A 19 -26.62 54.28 -27.89
C ILE A 19 -26.85 55.80 -27.78
N PRO A 20 -27.93 56.24 -27.11
CA PRO A 20 -28.15 57.65 -26.80
C PRO A 20 -26.96 58.26 -26.06
N TRP A 21 -26.68 59.55 -26.27
CA TRP A 21 -25.50 60.20 -25.70
C TRP A 21 -25.44 60.14 -24.17
N ASP A 22 -26.57 60.37 -23.52
CA ASP A 22 -26.73 60.29 -22.06
C ASP A 22 -26.39 58.90 -21.51
N GLU A 23 -26.84 57.84 -22.18
CA GLU A 23 -26.50 56.46 -21.82
C GLU A 23 -25.02 56.17 -22.09
N LEU A 24 -24.50 56.61 -23.24
CA LEU A 24 -23.10 56.43 -23.63
C LEU A 24 -22.12 57.10 -22.66
N TYR A 25 -22.45 58.26 -22.12
CA TYR A 25 -21.64 58.90 -21.07
C TYR A 25 -21.62 58.10 -19.77
N THR A 26 -22.75 57.55 -19.37
CA THR A 26 -22.84 56.73 -18.16
C THR A 26 -21.97 55.49 -18.30
N ILE A 27 -22.08 54.82 -19.44
CA ILE A 27 -21.26 53.63 -19.75
C ILE A 27 -19.77 53.96 -19.80
N LEU A 28 -19.37 55.04 -20.49
CA LEU A 28 -17.96 55.44 -20.55
C LEU A 28 -17.41 55.83 -19.16
N ALA A 29 -18.25 56.39 -18.28
CA ALA A 29 -17.88 56.68 -16.91
C ALA A 29 -17.73 55.40 -16.07
N ASP A 30 -18.65 54.44 -16.20
CA ASP A 30 -18.58 53.15 -15.52
C ASP A 30 -17.36 52.33 -15.94
N MET A 31 -16.96 52.43 -17.21
CA MET A 31 -15.74 51.82 -17.75
C MET A 31 -14.46 52.60 -17.38
N GLN A 32 -14.56 53.70 -16.63
CA GLN A 32 -13.45 54.60 -16.30
C GLN A 32 -12.73 55.19 -17.53
N LEU A 33 -13.41 55.20 -18.69
CA LEU A 33 -12.89 55.68 -19.97
C LEU A 33 -13.13 57.19 -20.16
N TYR A 34 -13.84 57.84 -19.24
CA TYR A 34 -14.16 59.26 -19.29
C TYR A 34 -13.41 60.04 -18.19
N PRO A 35 -12.55 61.01 -18.52
CA PRO A 35 -11.93 61.89 -17.53
C PRO A 35 -12.99 62.88 -17.01
N GLY A 36 -13.69 62.46 -15.94
CA GLY A 36 -14.97 63.02 -15.49
C GLY A 36 -14.98 64.45 -14.93
N ASP A 37 -13.84 65.11 -14.73
CA ASP A 37 -13.84 66.34 -13.94
C ASP A 37 -14.15 67.61 -14.76
N ALA A 38 -13.79 67.69 -16.04
CA ALA A 38 -14.00 68.92 -16.81
C ALA A 38 -15.48 69.13 -17.23
N HIS A 39 -16.19 68.05 -17.52
CA HIS A 39 -17.53 68.12 -18.10
C HIS A 39 -18.62 68.44 -17.07
N ARG A 40 -18.52 67.80 -15.89
CA ARG A 40 -19.48 68.01 -14.78
C ARG A 40 -19.41 69.45 -14.26
N ILE A 41 -18.21 70.03 -14.18
CA ILE A 41 -17.97 71.41 -13.69
C ILE A 41 -18.48 72.47 -14.69
N LEU A 42 -18.36 72.25 -16.00
CA LEU A 42 -18.77 73.22 -17.03
C LEU A 42 -20.28 73.15 -17.35
N SER A 43 -20.88 71.96 -17.30
CA SER A 43 -22.33 71.76 -17.44
C SER A 43 -23.11 72.43 -16.29
N GLN A 44 -22.67 72.22 -15.04
CA GLN A 44 -23.31 72.80 -13.86
C GLN A 44 -23.20 74.33 -13.78
N ARG A 45 -22.14 74.92 -14.35
CA ARG A 45 -21.93 76.38 -14.34
C ARG A 45 -22.72 77.15 -15.42
N THR A 46 -23.10 76.51 -16.52
CA THR A 46 -23.61 77.24 -17.71
C THR A 46 -25.07 76.96 -18.05
N GLY A 47 -25.69 75.92 -17.47
CA GLY A 47 -27.13 75.65 -17.61
C GLY A 47 -27.58 75.35 -19.05
N LYS A 48 -26.65 75.12 -19.99
CA LYS A 48 -26.92 74.75 -21.38
C LYS A 48 -26.12 73.50 -21.75
N PRO A 49 -26.63 72.65 -22.64
CA PRO A 49 -25.82 71.58 -23.24
C PRO A 49 -24.75 72.25 -24.10
N ILE A 50 -23.54 72.42 -23.54
CA ILE A 50 -22.38 72.83 -24.32
C ILE A 50 -22.17 71.74 -25.38
N GLY A 51 -22.10 72.11 -26.66
CA GLY A 51 -21.69 71.19 -27.72
C GLY A 51 -20.26 70.74 -27.43
N ILE A 52 -20.11 69.52 -26.95
CA ILE A 52 -18.85 69.01 -26.42
C ILE A 52 -17.91 68.74 -27.58
N VAL A 53 -16.83 69.53 -27.65
CA VAL A 53 -15.63 69.14 -28.40
C VAL A 53 -14.94 68.10 -27.52
N LEU A 54 -15.00 66.82 -27.88
CA LEU A 54 -14.00 65.88 -27.38
C LEU A 54 -12.69 66.26 -28.06
N PRO A 55 -11.62 66.61 -27.32
CA PRO A 55 -10.30 66.76 -27.91
C PRO A 55 -9.96 65.51 -28.73
N ALA A 56 -9.29 65.66 -29.87
CA ALA A 56 -8.85 64.53 -30.70
C ALA A 56 -8.08 63.47 -29.88
N ASP A 57 -7.37 63.93 -28.85
CA ASP A 57 -6.63 63.09 -27.90
C ASP A 57 -7.53 62.21 -27.04
N SER A 58 -8.77 62.63 -26.76
CA SER A 58 -9.73 61.82 -26.00
C SER A 58 -10.21 60.60 -26.79
N VAL A 59 -10.39 60.73 -28.11
CA VAL A 59 -10.76 59.60 -28.98
C VAL A 59 -9.64 58.56 -28.97
N ARG A 60 -8.39 59.00 -29.18
CA ARG A 60 -7.21 58.11 -29.14
C ARG A 60 -7.04 57.44 -27.78
N THR A 61 -7.28 58.19 -26.69
CA THR A 61 -7.19 57.67 -25.33
C THR A 61 -8.22 56.59 -25.09
N ILE A 62 -9.47 56.81 -25.49
CA ILE A 62 -10.55 55.81 -25.34
C ILE A 62 -10.16 54.54 -26.09
N PHE A 63 -9.79 54.62 -27.36
CA PHE A 63 -9.37 53.43 -28.12
C PHE A 63 -8.15 52.74 -27.52
N ARG A 64 -7.16 53.48 -27.00
CA ARG A 64 -6.00 52.89 -26.33
C ARG A 64 -6.44 52.08 -25.10
N LEU A 65 -7.29 52.65 -24.26
CA LEU A 65 -7.82 51.98 -23.08
C LEU A 65 -8.64 50.73 -23.45
N PHE A 66 -9.37 50.75 -24.56
CA PHE A 66 -9.99 49.53 -25.10
C PHE A 66 -8.96 48.45 -25.43
N TYR A 67 -7.87 48.79 -26.14
CA TYR A 67 -6.81 47.82 -26.42
C TYR A 67 -6.19 47.25 -25.14
N GLU A 68 -5.99 48.09 -24.13
CA GLU A 68 -5.47 47.67 -22.82
C GLU A 68 -6.44 46.72 -22.09
N ASP A 69 -7.75 46.99 -22.08
CA ASP A 69 -8.78 46.11 -21.48
C ASP A 69 -8.94 44.76 -22.19
N PHE A 70 -8.56 44.71 -23.47
CA PHE A 70 -8.53 43.47 -24.25
C PHE A 70 -7.16 42.77 -24.25
N GLU A 71 -6.19 43.28 -23.48
CA GLU A 71 -4.79 42.80 -23.46
C GLU A 71 -4.16 42.74 -24.87
N LEU A 72 -4.64 43.59 -25.79
CA LEU A 72 -4.12 43.67 -27.15
C LEU A 72 -2.87 44.57 -27.18
N PRO A 73 -1.90 44.29 -28.07
CA PRO A 73 -0.75 45.16 -28.25
C PRO A 73 -1.20 46.59 -28.54
N THR A 74 -0.74 47.55 -27.73
CA THR A 74 -1.16 48.95 -27.90
C THR A 74 -0.73 49.48 -29.28
N PRO A 75 -1.54 50.32 -29.92
CA PRO A 75 -1.19 50.92 -31.21
C PRO A 75 0.17 51.60 -31.21
N ASP A 76 0.55 52.24 -30.10
CA ASP A 76 1.84 52.90 -29.93
C ASP A 76 3.01 51.91 -29.83
N SER A 77 2.81 50.73 -29.23
CA SER A 77 3.84 49.68 -29.21
C SER A 77 4.03 49.04 -30.57
N VAL A 78 2.95 48.78 -31.31
CA VAL A 78 3.01 48.18 -32.64
C VAL A 78 3.58 49.18 -33.64
N GLY A 79 3.14 50.44 -33.57
CA GLY A 79 3.62 51.53 -34.41
C GLY A 79 5.11 51.80 -34.22
N ARG A 80 5.61 51.81 -32.98
CA ARG A 80 7.05 51.94 -32.69
C ARG A 80 7.86 50.75 -33.19
N ALA A 81 7.43 49.52 -32.90
CA ALA A 81 8.13 48.33 -33.39
C ALA A 81 8.18 48.25 -34.93
N LEU A 82 7.15 48.76 -35.61
CA LEU A 82 7.13 48.85 -37.06
C LEU A 82 8.03 49.99 -37.56
N ALA A 83 7.98 51.16 -36.91
CA ALA A 83 8.83 52.31 -37.25
C ALA A 83 10.32 51.98 -37.08
N ASP A 84 10.71 51.32 -35.99
CA ASP A 84 12.09 50.91 -35.74
C ASP A 84 12.59 49.94 -36.84
N ARG A 85 11.75 48.97 -37.23
CA ARG A 85 12.06 48.03 -38.32
C ARG A 85 12.18 48.70 -39.69
N VAL A 86 11.39 49.73 -39.96
CA VAL A 86 11.40 50.44 -41.24
C VAL A 86 12.53 51.47 -41.28
N ALA A 87 12.87 52.11 -40.16
CA ALA A 87 14.00 53.03 -40.05
C ALA A 87 15.33 52.36 -40.45
N ASP A 88 15.53 51.10 -40.06
CA ASP A 88 16.70 50.30 -40.44
C ASP A 88 16.76 50.02 -41.96
N ILE A 89 15.60 49.86 -42.62
CA ILE A 89 15.49 49.55 -44.04
C ILE A 89 15.70 50.81 -44.91
N TYR A 90 15.27 51.98 -44.42
CA TYR A 90 15.29 53.25 -45.15
C TYR A 90 16.44 54.18 -44.74
N ALA A 91 17.42 53.67 -43.98
CA ALA A 91 18.62 54.42 -43.61
C ALA A 91 19.39 54.87 -44.88
N GLY A 92 19.25 56.16 -45.23
CA GLY A 92 19.88 56.78 -46.41
C GLY A 92 18.93 57.11 -47.57
N ALA A 93 17.63 56.83 -47.46
CA ALA A 93 16.62 57.27 -48.42
C ALA A 93 16.29 58.77 -48.26
N SER A 94 15.84 59.42 -49.34
CA SER A 94 15.43 60.84 -49.31
C SER A 94 14.12 61.10 -48.57
N PHE A 95 13.38 60.05 -48.23
CA PHE A 95 12.12 60.10 -47.50
C PHE A 95 12.09 59.03 -46.41
N ASP A 96 11.90 59.47 -45.17
CA ASP A 96 11.73 58.60 -44.01
C ASP A 96 10.23 58.51 -43.65
N PRO A 97 9.56 57.36 -43.89
CA PRO A 97 8.16 57.16 -43.53
C PRO A 97 7.94 56.95 -42.02
N SER A 98 9.00 56.77 -41.22
CA SER A 98 8.93 56.42 -39.80
C SER A 98 8.04 57.34 -38.94
N PRO A 99 7.99 58.68 -39.16
CA PRO A 99 7.09 59.57 -38.42
C PRO A 99 5.60 59.36 -38.72
N LEU A 100 5.25 58.82 -39.90
CA LEU A 100 3.86 58.61 -40.33
C LEU A 100 3.33 57.23 -39.95
N LEU A 101 4.22 56.24 -39.82
CA LEU A 101 3.86 54.85 -39.54
C LEU A 101 3.00 54.69 -38.27
N PRO A 102 3.31 55.31 -37.11
CA PRO A 102 2.46 55.18 -35.93
C PRO A 102 1.01 55.58 -36.16
N THR A 103 0.77 56.64 -36.94
CA THR A 103 -0.59 57.14 -37.22
C THR A 103 -1.36 56.18 -38.14
N TYR A 104 -0.72 55.65 -39.18
CA TYR A 104 -1.36 54.68 -40.08
C TYR A 104 -1.55 53.31 -39.44
N THR A 105 -0.59 52.87 -38.62
CA THR A 105 -0.72 51.64 -37.82
C THR A 105 -1.87 51.77 -36.82
N GLN A 106 -2.01 52.92 -36.16
CA GLN A 106 -3.12 53.19 -35.25
C GLN A 106 -4.47 53.14 -35.98
N LEU A 107 -4.60 53.79 -37.14
CA LEU A 107 -5.81 53.75 -37.95
C LEU A 107 -6.15 52.32 -38.41
N ALA A 108 -5.16 51.57 -38.90
CA ALA A 108 -5.37 50.19 -39.37
C ALA A 108 -5.79 49.24 -38.24
N LEU A 109 -5.20 49.40 -37.06
CA LEU A 109 -5.59 48.65 -35.87
C LEU A 109 -7.02 48.99 -35.46
N TYR A 110 -7.37 50.28 -35.37
CA TYR A 110 -8.73 50.70 -35.01
C TYR A 110 -9.78 50.24 -36.03
N GLN A 111 -9.46 50.28 -37.33
CA GLN A 111 -10.32 49.71 -38.36
C GLN A 111 -10.55 48.22 -38.14
N LYS A 112 -9.51 47.45 -37.83
CA LYS A 112 -9.63 46.01 -37.58
C LYS A 112 -10.45 45.70 -36.33
N LEU A 113 -10.24 46.44 -35.24
CA LEU A 113 -11.02 46.28 -34.01
C LEU A 113 -12.50 46.58 -34.26
N LEU A 114 -12.80 47.68 -34.94
CA LEU A 114 -14.18 48.08 -35.22
C LEU A 114 -14.86 47.20 -36.24
N SER A 115 -14.14 46.67 -37.22
CA SER A 115 -14.65 45.65 -38.14
C SER A 115 -15.11 44.40 -37.37
N ALA A 116 -14.36 43.99 -36.34
CA ALA A 116 -14.78 42.92 -35.43
C ALA A 116 -16.00 43.29 -34.55
N CYS A 117 -16.36 44.57 -34.49
CA CYS A 117 -17.56 45.11 -33.85
C CYS A 117 -18.65 45.49 -34.88
N ASP A 118 -18.59 44.95 -36.10
CA ASP A 118 -19.50 45.23 -37.22
C ASP A 118 -19.52 46.70 -37.70
N TYR A 119 -18.38 47.40 -37.60
CA TYR A 119 -18.19 48.77 -38.11
C TYR A 119 -16.95 48.90 -39.01
N ASP A 120 -17.14 48.74 -40.33
CA ASP A 120 -16.04 48.78 -41.31
C ASP A 120 -15.69 50.18 -41.84
N SER A 121 -16.43 51.21 -41.44
CA SER A 121 -16.40 52.52 -42.10
C SER A 121 -15.45 53.54 -41.46
N LEU A 122 -14.54 53.15 -40.56
CA LEU A 122 -13.65 54.09 -39.87
C LEU A 122 -12.67 54.76 -40.84
N VAL A 123 -12.61 56.10 -40.81
CA VAL A 123 -11.69 56.91 -41.61
C VAL A 123 -10.77 57.76 -40.72
N GLN A 124 -9.68 58.29 -41.29
CA GLN A 124 -8.73 59.12 -40.55
C GLN A 124 -9.38 60.35 -39.88
N ALA A 125 -10.41 60.92 -40.50
CA ALA A 125 -11.17 62.04 -39.95
C ALA A 125 -11.92 61.71 -38.64
N ASP A 126 -12.15 60.42 -38.35
CA ASP A 126 -12.76 59.96 -37.09
C ASP A 126 -11.77 59.98 -35.93
N ILE A 127 -10.46 59.87 -36.22
CA ILE A 127 -9.37 59.85 -35.21
C ILE A 127 -8.77 61.24 -35.03
N SER A 128 -8.79 62.07 -36.07
CA SER A 128 -8.21 63.41 -36.09
C SER A 128 -9.18 64.40 -36.75
N PRO A 129 -10.24 64.85 -36.04
CA PRO A 129 -11.23 65.75 -36.60
C PRO A 129 -10.61 67.13 -36.89
N VAL A 130 -10.51 67.52 -38.17
CA VAL A 130 -9.82 68.77 -38.56
C VAL A 130 -10.77 69.98 -38.64
N THR A 131 -12.06 69.85 -38.98
CA THR A 131 -12.91 71.06 -39.18
C THR A 131 -14.45 70.93 -39.12
N ASP A 132 -15.09 69.76 -39.31
CA ASP A 132 -16.56 69.63 -39.26
C ASP A 132 -17.04 68.82 -38.04
N MET A 133 -17.39 69.55 -37.00
CA MET A 133 -17.70 69.01 -35.67
C MET A 133 -19.02 68.25 -35.61
N ALA A 134 -20.00 68.60 -36.46
CA ALA A 134 -21.31 67.94 -36.46
C ALA A 134 -21.21 66.54 -37.10
N HIS A 135 -20.47 66.44 -38.20
CA HIS A 135 -20.20 65.17 -38.88
C HIS A 135 -19.36 64.22 -38.01
N CYS A 136 -18.33 64.74 -37.36
CA CYS A 136 -17.49 63.97 -36.44
C CYS A 136 -18.27 63.48 -35.21
N LYS A 137 -19.23 64.25 -34.70
CA LYS A 137 -20.06 63.86 -33.56
C LYS A 137 -20.89 62.61 -33.85
N ALA A 138 -21.59 62.58 -35.00
CA ALA A 138 -22.43 61.43 -35.36
C ALA A 138 -21.60 60.16 -35.57
N ARG A 139 -20.45 60.28 -36.25
CA ARG A 139 -19.55 59.14 -36.52
C ARG A 139 -18.88 58.63 -35.24
N PHE A 140 -18.46 59.53 -34.34
CA PHE A 140 -17.93 59.14 -33.05
C PHE A 140 -18.96 58.40 -32.19
N GLN A 141 -20.22 58.86 -32.17
CA GLN A 141 -21.30 58.16 -31.46
C GLN A 141 -21.48 56.74 -31.97
N VAL A 142 -21.46 56.56 -33.30
CA VAL A 142 -21.57 55.23 -33.94
C VAL A 142 -20.39 54.35 -33.53
N THR A 143 -19.17 54.87 -33.60
CA THR A 143 -17.94 54.16 -33.22
C THR A 143 -17.95 53.70 -31.77
N ILE A 144 -18.30 54.58 -30.82
CA ILE A 144 -18.36 54.21 -29.41
C ILE A 144 -19.53 53.27 -29.12
N SER A 145 -20.66 53.42 -29.84
CA SER A 145 -21.78 52.49 -29.73
C SER A 145 -21.39 51.07 -30.16
N ALA A 146 -20.60 50.92 -31.23
CA ALA A 146 -20.09 49.64 -31.68
C ALA A 146 -19.25 48.95 -30.59
N LEU A 147 -18.26 49.67 -30.06
CA LEU A 147 -17.37 49.17 -29.02
C LEU A 147 -18.11 48.83 -27.71
N THR A 148 -19.09 49.65 -27.35
CA THR A 148 -19.90 49.45 -26.14
C THR A 148 -20.78 48.21 -26.26
N ASN A 149 -21.44 48.02 -27.40
CA ASN A 149 -22.26 46.83 -27.65
C ASN A 149 -21.40 45.57 -27.64
N PHE A 150 -20.19 45.63 -28.18
CA PHE A 150 -19.22 44.53 -28.09
C PHE A 150 -18.80 44.23 -26.65
N LEU A 151 -18.54 45.25 -25.81
CA LEU A 151 -18.24 45.04 -24.39
C LEU A 151 -19.41 44.46 -23.60
N ARG A 152 -20.65 44.87 -23.90
CA ARG A 152 -21.85 44.25 -23.31
C ARG A 152 -21.92 42.76 -23.66
N PHE A 153 -21.67 42.42 -24.92
CA PHE A 153 -21.60 41.03 -25.36
C PHE A 153 -20.46 40.25 -24.65
N LYS A 154 -19.25 40.83 -24.56
CA LYS A 154 -18.13 40.26 -23.78
C LYS A 154 -18.54 39.97 -22.35
N GLY A 155 -19.18 40.93 -21.67
CA GLY A 155 -19.64 40.77 -20.29
C GLY A 155 -20.62 39.61 -20.10
N MET A 156 -21.58 39.45 -21.02
CA MET A 156 -22.52 38.32 -21.01
C MET A 156 -21.78 36.98 -21.21
N VAL A 157 -20.90 36.91 -22.20
CA VAL A 157 -20.16 35.69 -22.55
C VAL A 157 -19.16 35.31 -21.44
N VAL A 158 -18.51 36.28 -20.80
CA VAL A 158 -17.60 36.05 -19.67
C VAL A 158 -18.36 35.47 -18.47
N GLY A 159 -19.60 35.89 -18.21
CA GLY A 159 -20.44 35.28 -17.17
C GLY A 159 -20.70 33.79 -17.40
N ASP A 160 -21.01 33.41 -18.64
CA ASP A 160 -21.22 32.01 -19.03
C ASP A 160 -19.93 31.19 -18.92
N PHE A 161 -18.78 31.76 -19.30
CA PHE A 161 -17.48 31.10 -19.17
C PHE A 161 -17.03 30.98 -17.71
N GLN A 162 -17.29 31.99 -16.87
CA GLN A 162 -16.92 31.94 -15.46
C GLN A 162 -17.67 30.82 -14.74
N THR A 163 -18.96 30.65 -15.04
CA THR A 163 -19.77 29.54 -14.49
C THR A 163 -19.16 28.18 -14.85
N LYS A 164 -18.76 27.99 -16.11
CA LYS A 164 -18.06 26.76 -16.55
C LYS A 164 -16.68 26.59 -15.92
N LEU A 165 -15.96 27.69 -15.69
CA LEU A 165 -14.66 27.66 -15.04
C LEU A 165 -14.78 27.22 -13.57
N ASP A 166 -15.81 27.70 -12.88
CA ASP A 166 -16.13 27.32 -11.51
C ASP A 166 -16.52 25.83 -11.44
N GLU A 167 -17.36 25.34 -12.36
CA GLU A 167 -17.68 23.90 -12.50
C GLU A 167 -16.44 23.03 -12.75
N LEU A 168 -15.52 23.48 -13.61
CA LEU A 168 -14.26 22.79 -13.87
C LEU A 168 -13.31 22.81 -12.66
N SER A 169 -13.34 23.89 -11.87
CA SER A 169 -12.54 23.98 -10.65
C SER A 169 -13.02 22.99 -9.58
N GLU A 170 -14.34 22.84 -9.43
CA GLU A 170 -14.95 21.93 -8.46
C GLU A 170 -14.74 20.46 -8.87
N THR A 171 -14.90 20.12 -10.15
CA THR A 171 -14.58 18.78 -10.65
C THR A 171 -13.10 18.42 -10.49
N ARG A 172 -12.20 19.39 -10.66
CA ARG A 172 -10.76 19.20 -10.41
C ARG A 172 -10.47 18.92 -8.94
N LYS A 173 -11.19 19.57 -8.01
CA LYS A 173 -11.07 19.32 -6.56
C LYS A 173 -11.53 17.90 -6.21
N GLN A 174 -12.67 17.47 -6.75
CA GLN A 174 -13.17 16.09 -6.58
C GLN A 174 -12.18 15.03 -7.13
N MET A 175 -11.51 15.31 -8.26
CA MET A 175 -10.45 14.42 -8.76
C MET A 175 -9.21 14.38 -7.86
N ALA A 176 -8.85 15.48 -7.21
CA ALA A 176 -7.72 15.52 -6.27
C ALA A 176 -7.99 14.60 -5.08
N ASP A 177 -9.19 14.66 -4.50
CA ASP A 177 -9.61 13.80 -3.39
C ASP A 177 -9.60 12.31 -3.79
N LEU A 178 -10.07 11.98 -5.00
CA LEU A 178 -10.00 10.62 -5.56
C LEU A 178 -8.56 10.15 -5.74
N THR A 179 -7.66 11.03 -6.17
CA THR A 179 -6.24 10.70 -6.37
C THR A 179 -5.55 10.41 -5.02
N GLU A 180 -5.91 11.15 -3.97
CA GLU A 180 -5.40 10.92 -2.62
C GLU A 180 -5.95 9.63 -2.00
N SER A 181 -7.24 9.34 -2.23
CA SER A 181 -7.83 8.03 -1.88
C SER A 181 -7.16 6.87 -2.62
N ALA A 182 -6.80 7.05 -3.90
CA ALA A 182 -6.11 6.05 -4.70
C ALA A 182 -4.64 5.83 -4.28
N ARG A 183 -3.97 6.86 -3.76
CA ARG A 183 -2.64 6.69 -3.12
C ARG A 183 -2.74 5.93 -1.80
N SER A 184 -3.78 6.20 -0.99
CA SER A 184 -4.00 5.53 0.29
C SER A 184 -4.31 4.04 0.11
N LEU A 185 -5.33 3.72 -0.69
CA LEU A 185 -5.22 2.81 -1.84
C LEU A 185 -3.99 1.89 -1.94
N GLN A 186 -3.07 2.38 -2.76
CA GLN A 186 -1.84 1.73 -3.14
C GLN A 186 -0.94 1.41 -1.92
N LEU A 187 -0.87 2.30 -0.93
CA LEU A 187 -0.07 2.06 0.28
C LEU A 187 -0.53 0.81 1.04
N ILE A 188 -1.86 0.59 1.13
CA ILE A 188 -2.42 -0.62 1.75
C ILE A 188 -2.06 -1.86 0.94
N VAL A 189 -2.14 -1.79 -0.40
CA VAL A 189 -1.75 -2.91 -1.28
C VAL A 189 -0.27 -3.26 -1.12
N ASP A 190 0.59 -2.26 -1.04
CA ASP A 190 2.03 -2.45 -0.85
C ASP A 190 2.33 -3.07 0.52
N MET A 191 1.64 -2.62 1.57
CA MET A 191 1.72 -3.22 2.92
C MET A 191 1.28 -4.68 2.94
N LEU A 192 0.14 -4.99 2.31
CA LEU A 192 -0.36 -6.37 2.21
C LEU A 192 0.59 -7.27 1.42
N SER A 193 1.17 -6.76 0.34
CA SER A 193 2.16 -7.50 -0.47
C SER A 193 3.43 -7.78 0.33
N SER A 194 3.91 -6.81 1.12
CA SER A 194 5.05 -7.01 2.02
C SER A 194 4.75 -8.04 3.10
N SER A 195 3.56 -7.98 3.72
CA SER A 195 3.12 -8.96 4.71
C SER A 195 3.03 -10.38 4.11
N GLN A 196 2.50 -10.51 2.89
CA GLN A 196 2.43 -11.79 2.19
C GLN A 196 3.83 -12.36 1.89
N ALA A 197 4.78 -11.52 1.48
CA ALA A 197 6.16 -11.94 1.27
C ALA A 197 6.82 -12.43 2.57
N ALA A 198 6.56 -11.76 3.70
CA ALA A 198 7.05 -12.18 5.01
C ALA A 198 6.49 -13.55 5.44
N VAL A 199 5.18 -13.77 5.26
CA VAL A 199 4.52 -15.06 5.53
C VAL A 199 5.11 -16.17 4.66
N ASN A 200 5.28 -15.92 3.36
CA ASN A 200 5.92 -16.90 2.46
C ASN A 200 7.36 -17.22 2.88
N GLY A 201 8.12 -16.22 3.33
CA GLY A 201 9.47 -16.43 3.87
C GLY A 201 9.49 -17.23 5.18
N MET A 202 8.50 -17.07 6.04
CA MET A 202 8.34 -17.89 7.25
C MET A 202 7.96 -19.33 6.89
N MET A 203 6.98 -19.52 6.00
CA MET A 203 6.60 -20.86 5.52
C MET A 203 7.76 -21.59 4.86
N GLY A 204 8.60 -20.89 4.08
CA GLY A 204 9.80 -21.47 3.49
C GLY A 204 10.80 -21.97 4.53
N ARG A 205 11.04 -21.19 5.59
CA ARG A 205 11.91 -21.60 6.71
C ARG A 205 11.33 -22.78 7.48
N PHE A 206 10.05 -22.73 7.82
CA PHE A 206 9.36 -23.83 8.49
C PHE A 206 9.41 -25.13 7.68
N THR A 207 9.32 -25.03 6.35
CA THR A 207 9.42 -26.19 5.45
C THR A 207 10.82 -26.80 5.45
N GLU A 208 11.87 -25.99 5.53
CA GLU A 208 13.23 -26.54 5.65
C GLU A 208 13.53 -27.08 7.04
N GLU A 209 13.11 -26.40 8.11
CA GLU A 209 13.26 -26.90 9.47
C GLU A 209 12.53 -28.24 9.66
N THR A 210 11.35 -28.41 9.07
CA THR A 210 10.64 -29.70 9.08
C THR A 210 11.34 -30.77 8.27
N LYS A 211 11.95 -30.44 7.12
CA LYS A 211 12.77 -31.42 6.36
C LYS A 211 14.01 -31.84 7.14
N GLU A 212 14.70 -30.90 7.77
CA GLU A 212 15.87 -31.19 8.61
C GLU A 212 15.48 -32.06 9.81
N ALA A 213 14.38 -31.74 10.49
CA ALA A 213 13.85 -32.55 11.59
C ALA A 213 13.47 -33.97 11.14
N VAL A 214 12.81 -34.12 9.99
CA VAL A 214 12.47 -35.43 9.42
C VAL A 214 13.73 -36.22 9.05
N ALA A 215 14.75 -35.57 8.49
CA ALA A 215 16.02 -36.20 8.18
C ALA A 215 16.74 -36.68 9.45
N ALA A 216 16.80 -35.84 10.49
CA ALA A 216 17.37 -36.21 11.78
C ALA A 216 16.61 -37.37 12.44
N TYR A 217 15.27 -37.41 12.31
CA TYR A 217 14.46 -38.52 12.79
C TYR A 217 14.79 -39.83 12.05
N HIS A 218 14.94 -39.79 10.72
CA HIS A 218 15.31 -40.97 9.95
C HIS A 218 16.72 -41.47 10.29
N GLU A 219 17.67 -40.56 10.53
CA GLU A 219 19.01 -40.91 10.99
C GLU A 219 18.97 -41.56 12.38
N ALA A 220 18.21 -41.00 13.32
CA ALA A 220 18.01 -41.60 14.64
C ALA A 220 17.39 -43.01 14.56
N LEU A 221 16.40 -43.20 13.68
CA LEU A 221 15.80 -44.52 13.43
C LEU A 221 16.85 -45.53 12.94
N HIS A 222 17.72 -45.10 12.02
CA HIS A 222 18.78 -45.95 11.47
C HIS A 222 19.86 -46.28 12.52
N VAL A 223 20.15 -45.35 13.43
CA VAL A 223 21.04 -45.60 14.58
C VAL A 223 20.40 -46.61 15.53
N GLN A 224 19.10 -46.50 15.79
CA GLN A 224 18.38 -47.44 16.64
C GLN A 224 18.39 -48.86 16.07
N ASP A 225 18.12 -49.02 14.76
CA ASP A 225 18.20 -50.32 14.09
C ASP A 225 19.60 -50.95 14.19
N SER A 226 20.65 -50.13 14.07
CA SER A 226 22.05 -50.57 14.23
C SER A 226 22.34 -51.00 15.66
N LEU A 227 21.82 -50.25 16.65
CA LEU A 227 21.98 -50.57 18.07
C LEU A 227 21.29 -51.89 18.42
N ASP A 228 20.08 -52.12 17.92
CA ASP A 228 19.33 -53.37 18.11
C ASP A 228 20.06 -54.57 17.48
N ALA A 229 20.69 -54.37 16.33
CA ALA A 229 21.49 -55.39 15.68
C ALA A 229 22.75 -55.76 16.50
N GLU A 230 23.47 -54.75 17.01
CA GLU A 230 24.62 -54.98 17.90
C GLU A 230 24.19 -55.58 19.25
N GLN A 231 23.06 -55.16 19.82
CA GLN A 231 22.51 -55.76 21.03
C GLN A 231 22.23 -57.26 20.83
N LYS A 232 21.60 -57.63 19.71
CA LYS A 232 21.38 -59.05 19.35
C LYS A 232 22.70 -59.82 19.23
N LYS A 233 23.72 -59.22 18.63
CA LYS A 233 25.04 -59.83 18.48
C LYS A 233 25.72 -60.03 19.84
N CYS A 234 25.73 -59.02 20.70
CA CYS A 234 26.25 -59.13 22.07
C CYS A 234 25.52 -60.21 22.89
N LEU A 235 24.18 -60.31 22.77
CA LEU A 235 23.41 -61.36 23.42
C LEU A 235 23.81 -62.76 22.93
N ALA A 236 24.06 -62.93 21.63
CA ALA A 236 24.53 -64.19 21.07
C ALA A 236 25.94 -64.56 21.57
N GLU A 237 26.86 -63.58 21.64
CA GLU A 237 28.21 -63.79 22.18
C GLU A 237 28.19 -64.14 23.68
N LEU A 238 27.36 -63.47 24.47
CA LEU A 238 27.16 -63.80 25.89
C LEU A 238 26.63 -65.22 26.07
N GLN A 239 25.67 -65.64 25.25
CA GLN A 239 25.15 -67.01 25.31
C GLN A 239 26.24 -68.03 24.96
N TYR A 240 27.04 -67.77 23.92
CA TYR A 240 28.17 -68.63 23.56
C TYR A 240 29.21 -68.74 24.69
N LEU A 241 29.56 -67.62 25.33
CA LEU A 241 30.48 -67.59 26.46
C LEU A 241 29.92 -68.35 27.66
N LYS A 242 28.62 -68.21 27.94
CA LYS A 242 27.93 -68.96 29.00
C LYS A 242 28.02 -70.47 28.77
N ASP A 243 27.69 -70.93 27.57
CA ASP A 243 27.76 -72.36 27.19
C ASP A 243 29.21 -72.89 27.24
N ARG A 244 30.20 -72.03 26.96
CA ARG A 244 31.62 -72.38 27.06
C ARG A 244 32.07 -72.49 28.51
N VAL A 245 31.63 -71.60 29.39
CA VAL A 245 31.91 -71.66 30.83
C VAL A 245 31.30 -72.92 31.44
N GLU A 246 30.07 -73.29 31.09
CA GLU A 246 29.45 -74.54 31.55
C GLU A 246 30.23 -75.78 31.10
N ARG A 247 30.68 -75.82 29.85
CA ARG A 247 31.53 -76.92 29.34
C ARG A 247 32.86 -77.02 30.07
N LEU A 248 33.52 -75.88 30.33
CA LEU A 248 34.77 -75.85 31.09
C LEU A 248 34.55 -76.31 32.53
N ARG A 249 33.44 -75.91 33.15
CA ARG A 249 33.09 -76.33 34.51
C ARG A 249 32.89 -77.83 34.60
N TYR A 250 32.14 -78.41 33.65
CA TYR A 250 31.98 -79.86 33.56
C TYR A 250 33.32 -80.59 33.38
N SER A 251 34.21 -80.06 32.53
CA SER A 251 35.56 -80.62 32.33
C SER A 251 36.42 -80.55 33.60
N ILE A 252 36.32 -79.46 34.37
CA ILE A 252 37.06 -79.30 35.64
C ILE A 252 36.54 -80.29 36.68
N ASP A 253 35.22 -80.47 36.78
CA ASP A 253 34.63 -81.43 37.72
C ASP A 253 35.06 -82.86 37.37
N GLN A 254 35.16 -83.17 36.07
CA GLN A 254 35.64 -84.47 35.60
C GLN A 254 37.12 -84.69 35.92
N THR A 255 38.00 -83.71 35.70
CA THR A 255 39.42 -83.84 36.05
C THR A 255 39.64 -83.89 37.57
N HIS A 256 38.85 -83.18 38.36
CA HIS A 256 38.87 -83.30 39.81
C HIS A 256 38.47 -84.71 40.29
N ALA A 257 37.48 -85.33 39.65
CA ALA A 257 37.10 -86.71 39.96
C ALA A 257 38.21 -87.71 39.60
N GLU A 258 38.89 -87.52 38.46
CA GLU A 258 40.04 -88.35 38.07
C GLU A 258 41.23 -88.19 39.04
N ILE A 259 41.53 -86.96 39.46
CA ILE A 259 42.57 -86.69 40.47
C ILE A 259 42.23 -87.36 41.80
N ALA A 260 40.97 -87.33 42.23
CA ALA A 260 40.53 -88.02 43.44
C ALA A 260 40.73 -89.54 43.33
N GLN A 261 40.41 -90.15 42.19
CA GLN A 261 40.64 -91.58 41.94
C GLN A 261 42.12 -91.94 41.89
N LEU A 262 42.97 -91.09 41.28
CA LEU A 262 44.41 -91.30 41.24
C LEU A 262 45.04 -91.18 42.64
N ARG A 263 44.57 -90.23 43.45
CA ARG A 263 44.96 -90.11 44.86
C ARG A 263 44.58 -91.33 45.70
N GLU A 264 43.44 -91.95 45.41
CA GLU A 264 42.97 -93.16 46.10
C GLU A 264 43.74 -94.43 45.69
N ARG A 265 44.31 -94.48 44.47
CA ARG A 265 45.18 -95.56 43.99
C ARG A 265 46.62 -95.47 44.51
N LEU A 266 47.00 -94.37 45.16
CA LEU A 266 48.37 -94.08 45.56
C LEU A 266 48.74 -94.72 46.92
N ILE A 267 48.83 -96.06 46.94
CA ILE A 267 49.60 -96.83 47.93
C ILE A 267 50.43 -97.88 47.18
N THR A 268 51.56 -97.48 46.58
CA THR A 268 52.83 -98.25 46.46
C THR A 268 53.93 -97.43 45.75
N LYS A 269 55.19 -97.85 45.88
CA LYS A 269 56.39 -96.99 45.95
C LYS A 269 57.15 -96.76 44.62
N GLU A 270 56.59 -97.07 43.45
CA GLU A 270 57.26 -96.90 42.13
C GLU A 270 56.74 -95.71 41.30
N ASP A 271 55.77 -94.94 41.81
CA ASP A 271 55.09 -93.88 41.04
C ASP A 271 55.73 -92.47 41.12
N SER A 272 56.84 -92.31 41.85
CA SER A 272 57.39 -90.98 42.23
C SER A 272 57.86 -90.12 41.04
N ASP A 273 58.53 -90.69 40.05
CA ASP A 273 59.09 -89.92 38.93
C ASP A 273 58.03 -89.64 37.84
N ALA A 274 57.05 -90.53 37.69
CA ALA A 274 55.88 -90.31 36.85
C ALA A 274 54.93 -89.26 37.46
N LEU A 275 54.86 -89.19 38.79
CA LEU A 275 54.13 -88.17 39.55
C LEU A 275 54.72 -86.78 39.37
N GLU A 276 56.04 -86.64 39.32
CA GLU A 276 56.69 -85.33 39.15
C GLU A 276 56.39 -84.75 37.76
N ALA A 277 56.43 -85.57 36.71
CA ALA A 277 56.02 -85.17 35.36
C ALA A 277 54.51 -84.85 35.25
N GLN A 278 53.65 -85.56 35.99
CA GLN A 278 52.22 -85.25 36.05
C GLN A 278 51.93 -83.98 36.86
N CYS A 279 52.67 -83.72 37.94
CA CYS A 279 52.59 -82.48 38.70
C CYS A 279 53.02 -81.26 37.88
N GLU A 280 54.11 -81.35 37.10
CA GLU A 280 54.52 -80.29 36.18
C GLU A 280 53.47 -80.03 35.08
N ALA A 281 52.85 -81.10 34.55
CA ALA A 281 51.76 -80.96 33.58
C ALA A 281 50.52 -80.28 34.18
N VAL A 282 50.16 -80.62 35.42
CA VAL A 282 49.05 -80.00 36.15
C VAL A 282 49.34 -78.53 36.49
N GLU A 283 50.56 -78.19 36.91
CA GLU A 283 50.95 -76.80 37.16
C GLU A 283 50.92 -75.95 35.88
N LYS A 284 51.32 -76.52 34.75
CA LYS A 284 51.20 -75.85 33.45
C LYS A 284 49.74 -75.56 33.10
N VAL A 285 48.86 -76.55 33.25
CA VAL A 285 47.40 -76.39 33.03
C VAL A 285 46.80 -75.37 34.01
N LEU A 286 47.27 -75.34 35.26
CA LEU A 286 46.83 -74.37 36.27
C LEU A 286 47.20 -72.93 35.87
N LYS A 287 48.43 -72.70 35.38
CA LYS A 287 48.86 -71.38 34.88
C LYS A 287 48.10 -70.95 33.64
N GLU A 288 47.85 -71.85 32.70
CA GLU A 288 47.03 -71.58 31.52
C GLU A 288 45.58 -71.21 31.91
N ASN A 289 45.00 -71.88 32.92
CA ASN A 289 43.67 -71.55 33.43
C ASN A 289 43.64 -70.22 34.19
N GLN A 290 44.69 -69.85 34.92
CA GLN A 290 44.81 -68.54 35.55
C GLN A 290 44.83 -67.42 34.48
N GLN A 291 45.61 -67.58 33.42
CA GLN A 291 45.63 -66.62 32.31
C GLN A 291 44.27 -66.49 31.63
N ARG A 292 43.57 -67.60 31.39
CA ARG A 292 42.20 -67.59 30.84
C ARG A 292 41.22 -66.87 31.76
N TYR A 293 41.38 -67.03 33.07
CA TYR A 293 40.53 -66.36 34.05
C TYR A 293 40.77 -64.85 34.08
N GLU A 294 42.04 -64.42 34.04
CA GLU A 294 42.40 -63.00 33.95
C GLU A 294 41.89 -62.35 32.66
N GLU A 295 42.00 -63.05 31.54
CA GLU A 295 41.52 -62.56 30.24
C GLU A 295 40.00 -62.43 30.21
N LEU A 296 39.28 -63.42 30.74
CA LEU A 296 37.82 -63.36 30.93
C LEU A 296 37.41 -62.19 31.83
N ASN A 297 38.12 -61.97 32.95
CA ASN A 297 37.83 -60.84 33.85
C ASN A 297 38.04 -59.50 33.14
N ARG A 298 39.05 -59.41 32.27
CA ARG A 298 39.32 -58.23 31.45
C ARG A 298 38.17 -57.98 30.45
N THR A 299 37.63 -59.04 29.84
CA THR A 299 36.47 -58.93 28.93
C THR A 299 35.18 -58.53 29.64
N ILE A 300 34.96 -59.06 30.86
CA ILE A 300 33.81 -58.70 31.70
C ILE A 300 33.86 -57.21 32.04
N MET A 301 35.02 -56.69 32.49
CA MET A 301 35.16 -55.26 32.79
C MET A 301 34.94 -54.34 31.59
N GLN A 302 35.37 -54.76 30.39
CA GLN A 302 35.10 -54.03 29.15
C GLN A 302 33.61 -54.08 28.75
N SER A 303 32.91 -55.14 29.11
CA SER A 303 31.47 -55.28 28.84
C SER A 303 30.67 -54.42 29.82
N ASP A 304 31.03 -54.39 31.10
CA ASP A 304 30.40 -53.56 32.12
C ASP A 304 30.52 -52.06 31.82
N SER A 305 31.65 -51.60 31.28
CA SER A 305 31.80 -50.20 30.88
C SER A 305 30.89 -49.83 29.69
N LYS A 306 30.71 -50.75 28.72
CA LYS A 306 29.78 -50.58 27.60
C LYS A 306 28.32 -50.57 28.07
N ILE A 307 27.95 -51.43 29.03
CA ILE A 307 26.60 -51.46 29.60
C ILE A 307 26.25 -50.11 30.25
N ARG A 308 27.15 -49.54 31.05
CA ARG A 308 26.91 -48.21 31.66
C ARG A 308 26.76 -47.09 30.63
N SER A 309 27.52 -47.15 29.54
CA SER A 309 27.37 -46.21 28.43
C SER A 309 26.00 -46.32 27.76
N LEU A 310 25.51 -47.55 27.57
CA LEU A 310 24.19 -47.80 26.98
C LEU A 310 23.06 -47.35 27.91
N GLU A 311 23.18 -47.58 29.22
CA GLU A 311 22.21 -47.11 30.23
C GLU A 311 22.09 -45.58 30.23
N MET A 312 23.20 -44.86 30.09
CA MET A 312 23.19 -43.40 29.95
C MET A 312 22.42 -42.96 28.69
N THR A 313 22.73 -43.53 27.53
CA THR A 313 22.02 -43.20 26.28
C THR A 313 20.53 -43.53 26.34
N LEU A 314 20.16 -44.59 27.05
CA LEU A 314 18.75 -44.96 27.25
C LEU A 314 18.01 -43.94 28.11
N GLY A 315 18.69 -43.37 29.11
CA GLY A 315 18.18 -42.25 29.91
C GLY A 315 17.91 -41.00 29.07
N ASP A 316 18.84 -40.63 28.20
CA ASP A 316 18.69 -39.48 27.28
C ASP A 316 17.53 -39.69 26.30
N ILE A 317 17.38 -40.90 25.74
CA ILE A 317 16.25 -41.25 24.86
C ILE A 317 14.91 -41.11 25.59
N SER A 318 14.84 -41.54 26.86
CA SER A 318 13.61 -41.39 27.66
C SER A 318 13.22 -39.92 27.81
N THR A 319 14.19 -39.02 28.05
CA THR A 319 13.91 -37.59 28.15
C THR A 319 13.44 -36.97 26.83
N LEU A 320 13.94 -37.48 25.69
CA LEU A 320 13.48 -37.04 24.37
C LEU A 320 12.04 -37.50 24.10
N ILE A 321 11.67 -38.72 24.50
CA ILE A 321 10.30 -39.24 24.38
C ILE A 321 9.31 -38.38 25.19
N ASP A 322 9.66 -38.03 26.44
CA ASP A 322 8.82 -37.16 27.27
C ASP A 322 8.65 -35.76 26.65
N LEU A 323 9.67 -35.26 25.95
CA LEU A 323 9.62 -33.99 25.23
C LEU A 323 8.70 -34.05 23.99
N VAL A 324 8.77 -35.15 23.23
CA VAL A 324 7.90 -35.38 22.05
C VAL A 324 6.44 -35.45 22.49
N ALA A 325 6.14 -36.13 23.59
CA ALA A 325 4.78 -36.19 24.13
C ALA A 325 4.22 -34.81 24.51
N GLN A 326 5.06 -33.93 25.10
CA GLN A 326 4.67 -32.55 25.39
C GLN A 326 4.45 -31.72 24.11
N TYR A 327 5.18 -32.05 23.03
CA TYR A 327 5.04 -31.39 21.73
C TYR A 327 3.74 -31.76 21.03
N ASP A 328 3.35 -33.04 21.08
CA ASP A 328 2.09 -33.53 20.53
C ASP A 328 0.88 -32.90 21.24
N GLU A 329 0.96 -32.74 22.57
CA GLU A 329 -0.09 -32.07 23.36
C GLU A 329 -0.22 -30.58 22.98
N ALA A 330 0.92 -29.88 22.81
CA ALA A 330 0.93 -28.48 22.37
C ALA A 330 0.43 -28.31 20.92
N ALA A 331 0.70 -29.27 20.04
CA ALA A 331 0.20 -29.28 18.66
C ALA A 331 -1.32 -29.46 18.61
N GLY A 332 -1.88 -30.37 19.42
CA GLY A 332 -3.34 -30.54 19.54
C GLY A 332 -4.06 -29.28 20.05
N ASP A 333 -3.46 -28.58 21.01
CA ASP A 333 -3.96 -27.30 21.52
C ASP A 333 -3.98 -26.19 20.46
N LEU A 334 -2.98 -26.17 19.57
CA LEU A 334 -2.92 -25.22 18.44
C LEU A 334 -4.00 -25.53 17.40
N GLU A 335 -4.20 -26.80 17.05
CA GLU A 335 -5.21 -27.23 16.07
C GLU A 335 -6.63 -26.90 16.55
N ALA A 336 -6.93 -27.15 17.83
CA ALA A 336 -8.21 -26.80 18.44
C ALA A 336 -8.47 -25.28 18.42
N ARG A 337 -7.43 -24.46 18.59
CA ARG A 337 -7.54 -23.00 18.53
C ARG A 337 -7.70 -22.47 17.12
N GLN A 338 -6.99 -23.04 16.14
CA GLN A 338 -7.14 -22.68 14.73
C GLN A 338 -8.58 -22.91 14.26
N LYS A 339 -9.19 -24.02 14.67
CA LYS A 339 -10.61 -24.28 14.44
C LYS A 339 -11.53 -23.21 15.06
N GLY A 340 -11.24 -22.76 16.28
CA GLY A 340 -11.98 -21.66 16.92
C GLY A 340 -11.85 -20.32 16.19
N VAL A 341 -10.68 -20.03 15.60
CA VAL A 341 -10.48 -18.83 14.77
C VAL A 341 -11.27 -18.92 13.46
N GLU A 342 -11.32 -20.09 12.83
CA GLU A 342 -12.13 -20.32 11.61
C GLU A 342 -13.63 -20.16 11.88
N GLU A 343 -14.13 -20.65 13.01
CA GLU A 343 -15.52 -20.46 13.44
C GLU A 343 -15.86 -18.97 13.64
N LEU A 344 -15.00 -18.21 14.34
CA LEU A 344 -15.17 -16.77 14.54
C LEU A 344 -15.11 -15.99 13.21
N ARG A 345 -14.32 -16.46 12.25
CA ARG A 345 -14.22 -15.86 10.91
C ARG A 345 -15.50 -16.08 10.12
N GLY A 346 -16.07 -17.29 10.15
CA GLY A 346 -17.36 -17.58 9.52
C GLY A 346 -18.51 -16.75 10.09
N ASP A 347 -18.56 -16.58 11.40
CA ASP A 347 -19.53 -15.70 12.08
C ASP A 347 -19.40 -14.22 11.66
N ASN A 348 -18.18 -13.78 11.41
CA ASN A 348 -17.89 -12.41 10.98
C ASN A 348 -18.37 -12.17 9.54
N ASP A 349 -18.10 -13.11 8.63
CA ASP A 349 -18.56 -13.07 7.24
C ASP A 349 -20.09 -13.05 7.15
N ALA A 350 -20.76 -13.86 7.99
CA ALA A 350 -22.22 -13.88 8.08
C ALA A 350 -22.79 -12.53 8.54
N LYS A 351 -22.21 -11.92 9.59
CA LYS A 351 -22.60 -10.58 10.06
C LYS A 351 -22.31 -9.50 9.02
N GLU A 352 -21.22 -9.61 8.26
CA GLU A 352 -20.92 -8.67 7.18
C GLU A 352 -21.98 -8.74 6.07
N GLN A 353 -22.38 -9.94 5.66
CA GLN A 353 -23.47 -10.11 4.69
C GLN A 353 -24.80 -9.53 5.21
N GLU A 354 -25.13 -9.76 6.49
CA GLU A 354 -26.34 -9.20 7.12
C GLU A 354 -26.30 -7.66 7.11
N THR A 355 -25.16 -7.04 7.43
CA THR A 355 -25.03 -5.58 7.36
C THR A 355 -25.13 -5.01 5.95
N LYS A 356 -24.65 -5.75 4.92
CA LYS A 356 -24.82 -5.37 3.51
C LYS A 356 -26.29 -5.43 3.10
N HIS A 357 -27.00 -6.49 3.47
CA HIS A 357 -28.43 -6.64 3.22
C HIS A 357 -29.25 -5.53 3.88
N LEU A 358 -29.00 -5.25 5.17
CA LEU A 358 -29.67 -4.16 5.88
C LEU A 358 -29.39 -2.79 5.26
N ARG A 359 -28.16 -2.55 4.79
CA ARG A 359 -27.81 -1.31 4.07
C ARG A 359 -28.62 -1.15 2.79
N GLY A 360 -28.74 -2.21 1.99
CA GLY A 360 -29.56 -2.20 0.77
C GLY A 360 -31.03 -1.91 1.05
N ARG A 361 -31.60 -2.49 2.12
CA ARG A 361 -32.99 -2.22 2.54
C ARG A 361 -33.20 -0.79 3.02
N ILE A 362 -32.26 -0.23 3.78
CA ILE A 362 -32.28 1.17 4.22
C ILE A 362 -32.24 2.12 3.02
N GLU A 363 -31.40 1.84 2.01
CA GLU A 363 -31.31 2.63 0.79
C GLU A 363 -32.62 2.58 -0.01
N ALA A 364 -33.23 1.40 -0.14
CA ALA A 364 -34.53 1.23 -0.79
C ALA A 364 -35.64 2.03 -0.09
N LEU A 365 -35.73 1.94 1.24
CA LEU A 365 -36.67 2.72 2.04
C LEU A 365 -36.42 4.23 1.93
N ARG A 366 -35.14 4.65 1.88
CA ARG A 366 -34.78 6.06 1.69
C ARG A 366 -35.26 6.58 0.33
N ASN A 367 -35.13 5.79 -0.73
CA ASN A 367 -35.63 6.13 -2.06
C ASN A 367 -37.17 6.16 -2.11
N GLU A 368 -37.85 5.22 -1.43
CA GLU A 368 -39.31 5.24 -1.30
C GLU A 368 -39.80 6.50 -0.57
N ILE A 369 -39.17 6.85 0.57
CA ILE A 369 -39.45 8.09 1.31
C ILE A 369 -39.23 9.32 0.43
N HIS A 370 -38.11 9.38 -0.29
CA HIS A 370 -37.80 10.50 -1.19
C HIS A 370 -38.80 10.64 -2.34
N ASN A 371 -39.26 9.53 -2.91
CA ASN A 371 -40.30 9.52 -3.94
C ASN A 371 -41.67 9.96 -3.39
N TYR A 372 -41.99 9.62 -2.14
CA TYR A 372 -43.18 10.13 -1.44
C TYR A 372 -43.09 11.64 -1.20
N ASP A 373 -41.92 12.15 -0.79
CA ASP A 373 -41.70 13.59 -0.58
C ASP A 373 -41.76 14.38 -1.91
N ALA A 374 -41.26 13.82 -3.02
CA ALA A 374 -41.25 14.45 -4.33
C ALA A 374 -42.63 14.45 -5.03
N ASN A 375 -43.45 13.42 -4.83
CA ASN A 375 -44.75 13.27 -5.50
C ASN A 375 -45.96 13.62 -4.60
N GLY A 376 -45.78 13.69 -3.27
CA GLY A 376 -46.86 13.89 -2.29
C GLY A 376 -47.30 15.33 -2.05
N GLN A 377 -46.72 16.32 -2.73
CA GLN A 377 -47.12 17.74 -2.61
C GLN A 377 -48.28 18.16 -3.53
N VAL A 378 -48.88 17.23 -4.28
CA VAL A 378 -50.01 17.53 -5.18
C VAL A 378 -51.33 17.09 -4.53
N GLY A 379 -52.02 18.02 -3.86
CA GLY A 379 -53.46 17.94 -3.60
C GLY A 379 -53.88 17.63 -2.16
N VAL A 380 -54.09 18.69 -1.38
CA VAL A 380 -54.71 18.67 -0.05
C VAL A 380 -56.19 18.30 -0.15
N SER A 381 -56.57 17.06 0.14
CA SER A 381 -57.93 16.73 0.61
C SER A 381 -58.02 15.36 1.30
N ALA A 382 -58.38 15.35 2.58
CA ALA A 382 -59.05 14.32 3.40
C ALA A 382 -58.52 12.85 3.47
N ASP A 383 -57.80 12.32 2.48
CA ASP A 383 -57.12 11.00 2.54
C ASP A 383 -55.73 11.06 3.22
N ASP A 384 -55.32 12.27 3.64
CA ASP A 384 -54.04 12.62 4.28
C ASP A 384 -53.65 11.77 5.49
N THR A 385 -54.60 11.13 6.18
CA THR A 385 -54.28 10.28 7.34
C THR A 385 -53.74 8.91 6.94
N ALA A 386 -54.14 8.33 5.80
CA ALA A 386 -53.63 7.02 5.40
C ALA A 386 -52.20 7.13 4.82
N ALA A 387 -51.97 8.13 3.96
CA ALA A 387 -50.66 8.43 3.39
C ALA A 387 -49.65 8.87 4.48
N SER A 388 -50.04 9.78 5.39
CA SER A 388 -49.19 10.15 6.53
C SER A 388 -48.88 8.97 7.45
N ARG A 389 -49.84 8.06 7.70
CA ARG A 389 -49.61 6.84 8.50
C ARG A 389 -48.66 5.87 7.80
N HIS A 390 -48.72 5.77 6.48
CA HIS A 390 -47.81 4.94 5.71
C HIS A 390 -46.39 5.51 5.69
N TYR A 391 -46.24 6.82 5.47
CA TYR A 391 -44.95 7.52 5.57
C TYR A 391 -44.33 7.36 6.97
N ALA A 392 -45.10 7.60 8.03
CA ALA A 392 -44.64 7.41 9.40
C ALA A 392 -44.20 5.96 9.68
N ARG A 393 -44.86 4.97 9.05
CA ARG A 393 -44.46 3.55 9.16
C ARG A 393 -43.15 3.26 8.42
N LEU A 394 -42.94 3.81 7.22
CA LEU A 394 -41.68 3.67 6.48
C LEU A 394 -40.50 4.32 7.22
N VAL A 395 -40.71 5.49 7.82
CA VAL A 395 -39.72 6.18 8.66
C VAL A 395 -39.40 5.35 9.91
N ALA A 396 -40.40 4.79 10.58
CA ALA A 396 -40.20 3.92 11.74
C ALA A 396 -39.46 2.62 11.39
N GLU A 397 -39.79 1.98 10.26
CA GLU A 397 -39.11 0.78 9.77
C GLU A 397 -37.64 1.08 9.43
N ARG A 398 -37.36 2.22 8.78
CA ARG A 398 -35.99 2.69 8.52
C ARG A 398 -35.21 2.85 9.83
N ASP A 399 -35.78 3.53 10.82
CA ASP A 399 -35.09 3.81 12.08
C ASP A 399 -34.84 2.53 12.89
N GLU A 400 -35.78 1.59 12.87
CA GLU A 400 -35.60 0.26 13.47
C GLU A 400 -34.46 -0.52 12.78
N LEU A 401 -34.39 -0.49 11.45
CA LEU A 401 -33.32 -1.15 10.69
C LEU A 401 -31.96 -0.48 10.90
N ILE A 402 -31.90 0.84 11.07
CA ILE A 402 -30.69 1.56 11.46
C ILE A 402 -30.21 1.09 12.83
N GLY A 403 -31.13 0.97 13.81
CA GLY A 403 -30.81 0.45 15.14
C GLY A 403 -30.29 -0.99 15.12
N LYS A 404 -30.93 -1.88 14.36
CA LYS A 404 -30.47 -3.26 14.16
C LYS A 404 -29.07 -3.30 13.54
N ARG A 405 -28.82 -2.50 12.49
CA ARG A 405 -27.51 -2.40 11.84
C ARG A 405 -26.43 -1.92 12.82
N GLN A 406 -26.71 -0.92 13.64
CA GLN A 406 -25.75 -0.44 14.65
C GLN A 406 -25.42 -1.51 15.70
N SER A 407 -26.41 -2.27 16.16
CA SER A 407 -26.18 -3.38 17.11
C SER A 407 -25.31 -4.49 16.50
N ILE A 408 -25.52 -4.83 15.22
CA ILE A 408 -24.69 -5.83 14.53
C ILE A 408 -23.26 -5.32 14.35
N ILE A 409 -23.06 -4.05 14.01
CA ILE A 409 -21.72 -3.44 13.92
C ILE A 409 -20.99 -3.53 15.26
N GLN A 410 -21.65 -3.18 16.38
CA GLN A 410 -21.05 -3.29 17.71
C GLN A 410 -20.65 -4.74 18.06
N LYS A 411 -21.52 -5.72 17.74
CA LYS A 411 -21.22 -7.14 17.95
C LYS A 411 -20.07 -7.62 17.06
N ARG A 412 -19.96 -7.11 15.85
CA ARG A 412 -18.88 -7.43 14.91
C ARG A 412 -17.54 -6.86 15.40
N ASP A 413 -17.53 -5.60 15.84
CA ASP A 413 -16.33 -4.94 16.34
C ASP A 413 -15.83 -5.60 17.63
N ALA A 414 -16.73 -6.12 18.48
CA ALA A 414 -16.36 -6.95 19.63
C ALA A 414 -15.69 -8.27 19.22
N VAL A 415 -16.19 -8.95 18.18
CA VAL A 415 -15.57 -10.17 17.64
C VAL A 415 -14.18 -9.88 17.07
N TYR A 416 -13.99 -8.78 16.33
CA TYR A 416 -12.66 -8.35 15.88
C TYR A 416 -11.69 -8.10 17.04
N GLY A 417 -12.19 -7.52 18.15
CA GLY A 417 -11.39 -7.32 19.35
C GLY A 417 -10.91 -8.63 19.99
N GLU A 418 -11.76 -9.66 20.04
CA GLU A 418 -11.37 -10.99 20.54
C GLU A 418 -10.42 -11.72 19.60
N LEU A 419 -10.62 -11.59 18.28
CA LEU A 419 -9.73 -12.16 17.25
C LEU A 419 -8.32 -11.58 17.35
N SER A 420 -8.20 -10.25 17.50
CA SER A 420 -6.92 -9.58 17.66
C SER A 420 -6.18 -10.00 18.95
N LYS A 421 -6.92 -10.26 20.04
CA LYS A 421 -6.33 -10.80 21.28
C LYS A 421 -5.82 -12.22 21.11
N LEU A 422 -6.55 -13.07 20.36
CA LEU A 422 -6.14 -14.44 20.05
C LEU A 422 -4.86 -14.44 19.21
N GLU A 423 -4.80 -13.63 18.14
CA GLU A 423 -3.61 -13.48 17.29
C GLU A 423 -2.38 -13.00 18.08
N ALA A 424 -2.55 -12.01 18.95
CA ALA A 424 -1.46 -11.51 19.80
C ALA A 424 -0.93 -12.58 20.76
N ARG A 425 -1.81 -13.44 21.27
CA ARG A 425 -1.45 -14.53 22.19
C ARG A 425 -0.83 -15.72 21.47
N GLU A 426 -1.27 -16.00 20.25
CA GLU A 426 -0.63 -16.98 19.35
C GLU A 426 0.81 -16.58 19.04
N ALA A 427 1.04 -15.31 18.67
CA ALA A 427 2.39 -14.80 18.44
C ALA A 427 3.30 -14.93 19.68
N GLN A 428 2.76 -14.72 20.89
CA GLN A 428 3.49 -14.93 22.13
C GLN A 428 3.85 -16.41 22.35
N LEU A 429 2.94 -17.34 22.05
CA LEU A 429 3.19 -18.77 22.19
C LEU A 429 4.23 -19.26 21.18
N ILE A 430 4.16 -18.81 19.93
CA ILE A 430 5.17 -19.12 18.91
C ILE A 430 6.55 -18.64 19.37
N SER A 431 6.65 -17.41 19.88
CA SER A 431 7.92 -16.89 20.41
C SER A 431 8.44 -17.68 21.62
N ALA A 432 7.56 -18.08 22.54
CA ALA A 432 7.93 -18.91 23.68
C ALA A 432 8.38 -20.32 23.24
N HIS A 433 7.76 -20.83 22.18
CA HIS A 433 8.12 -22.10 21.57
C HIS A 433 9.48 -22.06 20.89
N GLU A 434 9.75 -21.04 20.08
CA GLU A 434 11.05 -20.79 19.45
C GLU A 434 12.17 -20.69 20.50
N GLN A 435 11.91 -20.02 21.63
CA GLN A 435 12.87 -19.95 22.74
C GLN A 435 13.13 -21.32 23.40
N LYS A 436 12.09 -22.12 23.62
CA LYS A 436 12.26 -23.48 24.16
C LYS A 436 13.03 -24.37 23.19
N VAL A 437 12.67 -24.36 21.90
CA VAL A 437 13.36 -25.13 20.85
C VAL A 437 14.83 -24.71 20.77
N ALA A 438 15.13 -23.42 20.74
CA ALA A 438 16.52 -22.93 20.76
C ALA A 438 17.29 -23.40 22.02
N GLY A 439 16.62 -23.44 23.18
CA GLY A 439 17.17 -23.95 24.43
C GLY A 439 17.43 -25.45 24.45
N ILE A 440 16.77 -26.23 23.57
CA ILE A 440 16.95 -27.68 23.44
C ILE A 440 17.98 -28.01 22.36
N VAL A 441 17.89 -27.35 21.19
CA VAL A 441 18.76 -27.58 20.03
C VAL A 441 20.22 -27.23 20.34
N GLY A 442 20.48 -26.18 21.12
CA GLY A 442 21.85 -25.84 21.53
C GLY A 442 22.56 -26.98 22.28
N PRO A 443 21.99 -27.49 23.39
CA PRO A 443 22.53 -28.63 24.13
C PRO A 443 22.63 -29.93 23.32
N THR A 444 21.61 -30.29 22.51
CA THR A 444 21.66 -31.51 21.70
C THR A 444 22.72 -31.44 20.60
N GLN A 445 22.91 -30.29 19.95
CA GLN A 445 24.01 -30.10 18.99
C GLN A 445 25.38 -30.28 19.67
N THR A 446 25.52 -29.75 20.89
CA THR A 446 26.76 -29.86 21.67
C THR A 446 27.04 -31.30 22.10
N LEU A 447 26.01 -32.06 22.47
CA LEU A 447 26.11 -33.49 22.78
C LEU A 447 26.45 -34.32 21.54
N PHE A 448 25.84 -34.01 20.39
CA PHE A 448 26.14 -34.67 19.12
C PHE A 448 27.58 -34.42 18.67
N ASP A 449 28.10 -33.21 18.83
CA ASP A 449 29.49 -32.86 18.55
C ASP A 449 30.46 -33.59 19.49
N LEU A 450 30.13 -33.68 20.78
CA LEU A 450 30.91 -34.45 21.77
C LEU A 450 30.94 -35.94 21.43
N PHE A 451 29.78 -36.51 21.08
CA PHE A 451 29.65 -37.91 20.69
C PHE A 451 30.43 -38.21 19.41
N SER A 452 30.29 -37.37 18.38
CA SER A 452 31.04 -37.47 17.12
C SER A 452 32.55 -37.39 17.33
N ARG A 453 33.01 -36.56 18.28
CA ARG A 453 34.42 -36.49 18.69
C ARG A 453 34.90 -37.76 19.38
N GLN A 454 34.11 -38.30 20.31
CA GLN A 454 34.45 -39.54 21.00
C GLN A 454 34.49 -40.74 20.05
N VAL A 455 33.52 -40.87 19.15
CA VAL A 455 33.50 -41.92 18.11
C VAL A 455 34.72 -41.79 17.21
N SER A 456 35.09 -40.57 16.80
CA SER A 456 36.28 -40.32 15.99
C SER A 456 37.57 -40.74 16.70
N LEU A 457 37.70 -40.41 17.98
CA LEU A 457 38.86 -40.82 18.80
C LEU A 457 38.94 -42.34 18.96
N LEU A 458 37.80 -43.00 19.21
CA LEU A 458 37.70 -44.45 19.35
C LEU A 458 38.10 -45.18 18.05
N MET A 459 37.64 -44.66 16.90
CA MET A 459 38.03 -45.16 15.58
C MET A 459 39.51 -44.91 15.27
N GLN A 460 40.12 -43.87 15.85
CA GLN A 460 41.54 -43.57 15.71
C GLN A 460 42.41 -44.53 16.55
N GLU A 461 41.97 -44.88 17.76
CA GLU A 461 42.64 -45.88 18.59
C GLU A 461 42.55 -47.28 17.98
N LEU A 462 41.39 -47.67 17.42
CA LEU A 462 41.20 -48.94 16.73
C LEU A 462 42.04 -49.09 15.44
N ARG A 463 42.47 -47.97 14.84
CA ARG A 463 43.35 -47.96 13.65
C ARG A 463 44.84 -47.97 13.97
N ARG A 464 45.24 -47.90 15.25
CA ARG A 464 46.67 -48.05 15.59
C ARG A 464 47.07 -49.52 15.37
N PRO A 465 48.07 -49.80 14.53
CA PRO A 465 48.59 -51.15 14.40
C PRO A 465 49.20 -51.59 15.74
N VAL A 466 48.79 -52.78 16.19
CA VAL A 466 49.29 -53.46 17.40
C VAL A 466 50.76 -53.86 17.23
#